data_AF-A0AAU2E7F3-F1
#
_entry.id   AF-A0AAU2E7F3-F1
#
_cell.length_a   1.000
_cell.length_b   1.000
_cell.length_c   1.000
_cell.angle_alpha   90.00
_cell.angle_beta   90.00
_cell.angle_gamma   90.00
#
_symmetry.space_group_name_H-M   'P 1'
#
loop_
_entity.id
_entity.type
_entity.pdbx_description
1 polymer ?
#
loop_
_entity_poly.entity_id
_entity_poly.type
_entity_poly.pdbx_seq_one_letter_code
_entity_poly.pdbx_strand_id
1 'polypeptide(L)' 'MFTGRPEDLRRIEAEAASLAAEVTALLDRIDALGAGRTSGRIDGPGFQIRHDGYGWTCAG' A
#
# COMPACT_ATOMS: atom_id res chain seq x y z
N MET A 1 12.59 14.16 -3.24
CA MET A 1 13.60 13.91 -4.29
C MET A 1 14.66 12.99 -3.68
N PHE A 2 14.83 11.79 -4.23
CA PHE A 2 15.78 10.81 -3.71
C PHE A 2 17.20 11.17 -4.17
N THR A 3 18.18 11.20 -3.26
CA THR A 3 19.57 11.63 -3.53
C THR A 3 20.56 10.44 -3.58
N GLY A 4 20.09 9.20 -3.54
CA GLY A 4 20.91 7.98 -3.61
C GLY A 4 21.13 7.46 -5.03
N ARG A 5 21.78 6.30 -5.16
CA ARG A 5 21.98 5.65 -6.46
C ARG A 5 20.65 5.08 -6.98
N PRO A 6 20.43 5.01 -8.31
CA PRO A 6 19.20 4.44 -8.87
C PRO A 6 18.95 2.97 -8.46
N GLU A 7 20.02 2.25 -8.11
CA GLU A 7 19.97 0.89 -7.57
C GLU A 7 19.33 0.84 -6.17
N ASP A 8 19.65 1.83 -5.33
CA ASP A 8 19.06 2.00 -4.00
C ASP A 8 17.58 2.38 -4.12
N LEU A 9 17.20 3.14 -5.16
CA LEU A 9 15.81 3.51 -5.41
C LEU A 9 14.94 2.28 -5.67
N ARG A 10 15.38 1.36 -6.55
CA ARG A 10 14.63 0.12 -6.83
C ARG A 10 14.47 -0.76 -5.59
N ARG A 11 15.50 -0.82 -4.74
CA ARG A 11 15.44 -1.57 -3.48
C ARG A 11 14.41 -0.94 -2.53
N ILE A 12 14.42 0.39 -2.41
CA ILE A 12 13.48 1.13 -1.57
C ILE A 12 12.05 0.99 -2.10
N GLU A 13 11.85 1.05 -3.42
CA GLU A 13 10.54 0.84 -4.05
C GLU A 13 10.02 -0.58 -3.80
N ALA A 14 10.88 -1.60 -3.89
CA ALA A 14 10.49 -2.99 -3.59
C ALA A 14 10.13 -3.18 -2.10
N GLU A 15 10.89 -2.58 -1.19
CA GLU A 15 10.59 -2.61 0.25
C GLU A 15 9.28 -1.86 0.54
N ALA A 16 9.07 -0.71 -0.09
CA ALA A 16 7.84 0.06 0.01
C ALA A 16 6.62 -0.72 -0.50
N ALA A 17 6.76 -1.44 -1.62
CA ALA A 17 5.70 -2.31 -2.16
C ALA A 17 5.37 -3.48 -1.20
N SER A 18 6.39 -4.08 -0.57
CA SER A 18 6.17 -5.12 0.44
C SER A 18 5.39 -4.59 1.65
N LEU A 19 5.79 -3.43 2.17
CA LEU A 19 5.09 -2.77 3.27
C LEU A 19 3.66 -2.39 2.88
N ALA A 20 3.45 -1.96 1.63
CA ALA A 20 2.12 -1.63 1.12
C ALA A 20 1.18 -2.86 1.08
N ALA A 21 1.72 -4.04 0.75
CA ALA A 21 0.97 -5.29 0.82
C ALA A 21 0.57 -5.65 2.27
N GLU A 22 1.47 -5.44 3.24
CA GLU A 22 1.16 -5.62 4.66
C GLU A 22 0.07 -4.65 5.14
N VAL A 23 0.16 -3.37 4.76
CA VAL A 23 -0.87 -2.37 5.07
C VAL A 23 -2.23 -2.77 4.48
N THR A 24 -2.25 -3.26 3.25
CA THR A 24 -3.47 -3.74 2.58
C THR A 24 -4.13 -4.87 3.39
N ALA A 25 -3.34 -5.87 3.81
CA ALA A 25 -3.85 -6.96 4.62
C ALA A 25 -4.36 -6.51 6.01
N LEU A 26 -3.76 -5.48 6.61
CA LEU A 26 -4.25 -4.90 7.85
C LEU A 26 -5.58 -4.16 7.64
N LEU A 27 -5.71 -3.40 6.56
CA LEU A 27 -6.95 -2.70 6.23
C LEU A 27 -8.11 -3.67 5.98
N ASP A 28 -7.87 -4.75 5.23
CA ASP A 28 -8.88 -5.81 5.05
C ASP A 28 -9.30 -6.46 6.38
N ARG A 29 -8.35 -6.68 7.31
CA ARG A 29 -8.68 -7.20 8.65
C ARG A 29 -9.52 -6.21 9.45
N ILE A 30 -9.25 -4.91 9.34
CA ILE A 30 -10.03 -3.86 10.00
C ILE A 30 -11.45 -3.83 9.45
N ASP A 31 -11.62 -3.90 8.13
CA ASP A 31 -12.95 -3.97 7.50
C ASP A 31 -13.71 -5.24 7.93
N ALA A 32 -13.01 -6.38 8.06
CA ALA A 32 -13.59 -7.62 8.52
C ALA A 32 -14.13 -7.56 9.97
N LEU A 33 -13.66 -6.62 10.80
CA LEU A 33 -14.23 -6.39 12.14
C LEU A 33 -15.64 -5.81 12.11
N GLY A 34 -16.08 -5.26 10.96
CA GLY A 34 -17.44 -4.75 10.80
C GLY A 34 -17.72 -3.43 11.54
N ALA A 35 -16.69 -2.71 11.97
CA ALA A 35 -16.81 -1.40 12.64
C ALA A 35 -17.26 -0.25 11.70
N GLY A 36 -17.40 -0.54 10.40
CA GLY A 36 -17.73 0.40 9.35
C GLY A 36 -16.88 0.10 8.11
N ARG A 37 -17.33 0.52 6.92
CA ARG A 37 -16.52 0.38 5.70
C ARG A 37 -15.46 1.47 5.68
N THR A 38 -14.20 1.07 5.70
CA THR A 38 -13.09 1.97 5.43
C THR A 38 -12.99 2.22 3.92
N SER A 39 -12.54 3.41 3.54
CA SER A 39 -12.36 3.77 2.13
C SER A 39 -11.24 4.79 2.00
N GLY A 40 -10.58 4.82 0.85
CA GLY A 40 -9.52 5.79 0.58
C GLY A 40 -8.52 5.32 -0.47
N ARG A 41 -7.49 6.16 -0.63
CA ARG A 41 -6.32 5.89 -1.46
C ARG A 41 -5.07 6.35 -0.74
N ILE A 42 -4.04 5.51 -0.77
CA ILE A 42 -2.70 5.82 -0.25
C ILE A 42 -1.74 5.69 -1.44
N ASP A 43 -1.15 6.81 -1.81
CA ASP A 43 -0.18 6.89 -2.91
C ASP A 43 1.24 6.96 -2.34
N GLY A 44 2.15 6.13 -2.84
CA GLY A 44 3.54 6.11 -2.44
C GLY A 44 4.50 5.86 -3.60
N PRO A 45 5.81 6.05 -3.39
CA PRO A 45 6.81 5.74 -4.41
C PRO A 45 6.86 4.22 -4.64
N GLY A 46 6.52 3.79 -5.86
CA GLY A 46 6.51 2.37 -6.24
C GLY A 46 5.31 1.57 -5.72
N PHE A 47 4.28 2.23 -5.18
CA PHE A 47 3.05 1.55 -4.80
C PHE A 47 1.82 2.47 -4.75
N GLN A 48 0.64 1.87 -4.87
CA GLN A 48 -0.65 2.50 -4.65
C GLN A 48 -1.57 1.51 -3.93
N ILE A 49 -2.16 1.94 -2.82
CA ILE A 49 -3.19 1.20 -2.10
C ILE A 49 -4.53 1.90 -2.34
N ARG A 50 -5.56 1.17 -2.74
CA ARG A 50 -6.89 1.72 -3.00
C ARG A 50 -7.98 0.76 -2.52
N HIS A 51 -9.03 1.32 -1.93
CA HIS A 51 -10.27 0.60 -1.70
C HIS A 51 -11.18 0.70 -2.93
N ASP A 52 -11.56 -0.42 -3.56
CA ASP A 52 -12.41 -0.43 -4.77
C ASP A 52 -13.91 -0.61 -4.49
N GLY A 53 -14.30 -0.69 -3.21
CA GLY A 53 -15.68 -0.90 -2.78
C GLY A 53 -15.96 -2.34 -2.35
N TYR A 54 -15.16 -3.30 -2.82
CA TYR A 54 -15.21 -4.70 -2.38
C TYR A 54 -14.07 -5.07 -1.43
N GLY A 55 -12.94 -4.38 -1.49
CA GLY A 55 -11.82 -4.56 -0.57
C GLY A 55 -10.65 -3.64 -0.89
N TRP A 56 -9.54 -3.86 -0.19
CA TRP A 56 -8.30 -3.15 -0.42
C TRP A 56 -7.42 -3.85 -1.45
N THR A 57 -6.82 -3.07 -2.35
CA THR A 57 -5.90 -3.59 -3.37
C THR A 57 -4.61 -2.79 -3.36
N CYS A 58 -3.48 -3.49 -3.44
CA CYS A 58 -2.16 -2.89 -3.65
C CYS A 58 -1.68 -3.15 -5.09
N ALA A 59 -1.16 -2.10 -5.73
CA ALA A 59 -0.46 -2.17 -7.01
C ALA A 59 0.93 -1.54 -6.83
N GLY A 60 1.96 -2.14 -7.40
CA GLY A 60 3.35 -1.66 -7.38
C GLY A 60 4.10 -2.12 -8.62
#